data_AF-A0A3G6MGP4-F1
#
_entry.id   AF-A0A3G6MGP4-F1
#
_cell.length_a   1.000
_cell.length_b   1.000
_cell.length_c   1.000
_cell.angle_alpha   90.00
_cell.angle_beta   90.00
_cell.angle_gamma   90.00
#
_symmetry.space_group_name_H-M   'P 1'
#
loop_
_entity.id
_entity.type
_entity.pdbx_description
1 polymer ?
#
loop_
_entity_poly.entity_id
_entity_poly.type
_entity_poly.pdbx_seq_one_letter_code
_entity_poly.pdbx_strand_id
1 'polypeptide(L)'
;MFAIVEIAGLQYKVEQDQKLFVNRLKGEKGDKVSFDKILLTVNGSITVGAPAVSGIVVDAEILDHVKADKVIVFKKKRRKGYQVKNGHRQSLTQIQITGITGFEGAPKKAAKKETVKAEVLSDNATVNFSEDHELNYHLKKNNLSQSKENRETLITLGKAVKVELEKTVLTHEEVDAAIVKNIDQFKALNK
;
A
#
# COMPACT_ATOMS: atom_id res chain seq x y z
N MET A 1 28.31 -6.74 -3.49
CA MET A 1 27.05 -7.46 -3.79
C MET A 1 26.11 -6.47 -4.42
N PHE A 2 25.48 -6.82 -5.55
CA PHE A 2 24.49 -5.94 -6.20
C PHE A 2 23.31 -6.75 -6.74
N ALA A 3 22.19 -6.08 -6.96
CA ALA A 3 21.02 -6.63 -7.60
C ALA A 3 20.55 -5.75 -8.76
N ILE A 4 19.82 -6.33 -9.71
CA ILE A 4 19.03 -5.60 -10.70
C ILE A 4 17.57 -5.72 -10.29
N VAL A 5 16.96 -4.59 -9.95
CA VAL A 5 15.59 -4.51 -9.41
C VAL A 5 14.72 -3.71 -10.36
N GLU A 6 13.48 -4.15 -10.53
CA GLU A 6 12.48 -3.36 -11.22
C GLU A 6 11.75 -2.43 -10.23
N ILE A 7 11.94 -1.12 -10.40
CA ILE A 7 11.32 -0.08 -9.58
C ILE A 7 10.46 0.78 -10.50
N ALA A 8 9.14 0.79 -10.25
CA ALA A 8 8.18 1.61 -11.00
C ALA A 8 8.32 1.47 -12.54
N GLY A 9 8.51 0.23 -13.01
CA GLY A 9 8.58 -0.13 -14.42
C GLY A 9 9.94 0.04 -15.11
N LEU A 10 10.97 0.49 -14.38
CA LEU A 10 12.34 0.61 -14.89
C LEU A 10 13.30 -0.26 -14.07
N GLN A 11 14.38 -0.71 -14.70
CA GLN A 11 15.38 -1.55 -14.05
C GLN A 11 16.56 -0.70 -13.55
N TYR A 12 16.96 -0.94 -12.31
CA TYR A 12 18.07 -0.26 -11.66
C TYR A 12 19.07 -1.27 -11.12
N LYS A 13 20.36 -0.99 -11.34
CA LYS A 13 21.43 -1.65 -10.60
C LYS A 13 21.50 -1.01 -9.21
N VAL A 14 21.36 -1.82 -8.17
CA VAL A 14 21.35 -1.38 -6.79
C VAL A 14 22.42 -2.07 -5.96
N GLU A 15 23.07 -1.29 -5.11
CA GLU A 15 24.04 -1.72 -4.10
C GLU A 15 23.59 -1.19 -2.73
N GLN A 16 24.07 -1.81 -1.65
CA GLN A 16 23.76 -1.38 -0.29
C GLN A 16 24.26 0.07 -0.06
N ASP A 17 23.48 0.87 0.65
CA ASP A 17 23.73 2.29 0.96
C ASP A 17 23.77 3.23 -0.26
N GLN A 18 23.43 2.72 -1.45
CA GLN A 18 23.37 3.54 -2.67
C GLN A 18 22.14 4.45 -2.65
N LYS A 19 22.33 5.71 -3.03
CA LYS A 19 21.25 6.67 -3.29
C LYS A 19 20.92 6.72 -4.77
N LEU A 20 19.64 6.71 -5.10
CA LEU A 20 19.19 6.71 -6.49
C LEU A 20 17.88 7.47 -6.66
N PHE A 21 17.72 8.04 -7.85
CA PHE A 21 16.49 8.73 -8.25
C PHE A 21 15.65 7.79 -9.11
N VAL A 22 14.44 7.52 -8.64
CA VAL A 22 13.45 6.68 -9.31
C VAL A 22 12.22 7.50 -9.68
N ASN A 23 11.36 6.90 -10.50
CA ASN A 23 10.02 7.43 -10.75
C ASN A 23 9.26 7.67 -9.44
N ARG A 24 8.23 8.52 -9.50
CA ARG A 24 7.48 8.90 -8.30
C ARG A 24 6.88 7.67 -7.61
N LEU A 25 7.22 7.47 -6.34
CA LEU A 25 6.67 6.45 -5.47
C LEU A 25 5.58 7.06 -4.57
N LYS A 26 4.70 6.21 -4.06
CA LYS A 26 3.73 6.54 -3.01
C LYS A 26 4.40 6.36 -1.65
N GLY A 27 4.19 7.29 -0.73
CA GLY A 27 4.85 7.32 0.59
C GLY A 27 5.27 8.74 0.95
N GLU A 28 5.69 8.93 2.19
CA GLU A 28 6.28 10.16 2.71
C GLU A 28 7.80 9.99 2.92
N LYS A 29 8.45 11.10 3.30
CA LYS A 29 9.88 11.10 3.61
C LYS A 29 10.14 10.31 4.90
N GLY A 30 11.08 9.37 4.84
CA GLY A 30 11.42 8.45 5.93
C GLY A 30 10.69 7.10 5.87
N ASP A 31 9.74 6.95 4.95
CA ASP A 31 9.04 5.68 4.78
C ASP A 31 9.96 4.60 4.22
N LYS A 32 9.76 3.38 4.70
CA LYS A 32 10.45 2.18 4.21
C LYS A 32 9.65 1.55 3.09
N VAL A 33 10.34 1.19 2.00
CA VAL A 33 9.76 0.56 0.82
C VAL A 33 10.56 -0.69 0.51
N SER A 34 9.87 -1.81 0.32
CA SER A 34 10.46 -3.09 -0.06
C SER A 34 10.11 -3.41 -1.52
N PHE A 35 11.07 -3.95 -2.27
CA PHE A 35 10.90 -4.36 -3.65
C PHE A 35 11.15 -5.86 -3.79
N ASP A 36 10.12 -6.57 -4.30
CA ASP A 36 10.15 -8.03 -4.45
C ASP A 36 10.56 -8.48 -5.86
N LYS A 37 10.51 -7.58 -6.85
CA LYS A 37 10.80 -7.92 -8.24
C LYS A 37 12.29 -7.75 -8.57
N ILE A 38 13.07 -8.74 -8.17
CA ILE A 38 14.51 -8.82 -8.44
C ILE A 38 14.73 -9.68 -9.68
N LEU A 39 15.46 -9.16 -10.66
CA LEU A 39 15.73 -9.85 -11.93
C LEU A 39 17.06 -10.60 -11.92
N LEU A 40 18.04 -10.07 -11.20
CA LEU A 40 19.39 -10.62 -11.14
C LEU A 40 20.04 -10.25 -9.81
N THR A 41 20.81 -11.17 -9.24
CA THR A 41 21.65 -10.90 -8.06
C THR A 41 23.07 -11.41 -8.26
N VAL A 42 24.03 -10.65 -7.73
CA VAL A 42 25.45 -11.04 -7.72
C VAL A 42 25.99 -10.98 -6.29
N ASN A 43 26.24 -12.16 -5.73
CA ASN A 43 26.85 -12.35 -4.41
C ASN A 43 27.93 -13.45 -4.49
N GLY A 44 29.00 -13.18 -5.25
CA GLY A 44 30.03 -14.18 -5.60
C GLY A 44 29.64 -15.02 -6.82
N SER A 45 28.44 -15.62 -6.81
CA SER A 45 27.81 -16.21 -8.00
C SER A 45 26.76 -15.29 -8.59
N ILE A 46 26.53 -15.41 -9.91
CA ILE A 46 25.47 -14.69 -10.62
C ILE A 46 24.24 -15.59 -10.67
N THR A 47 23.13 -15.10 -10.10
CA THR A 47 21.83 -15.75 -10.18
C THR A 47 20.92 -14.88 -11.06
N VAL A 48 20.41 -15.46 -12.14
CA VAL A 48 19.51 -14.78 -13.09
C VAL A 48 18.10 -15.33 -12.90
N GLY A 49 17.12 -14.46 -12.76
CA GLY A 49 15.71 -14.81 -12.61
C GLY A 49 15.04 -15.12 -13.95
N ALA A 50 13.99 -15.95 -13.90
CA ALA A 50 13.13 -16.26 -15.04
C ALA A 50 11.67 -16.37 -14.56
N PRO A 51 10.89 -15.27 -14.46
CA PRO A 51 11.20 -13.88 -14.78
C PRO A 51 11.84 -13.06 -13.65
N ALA A 52 11.74 -13.52 -12.39
CA ALA A 52 12.34 -12.89 -11.21
C ALA A 52 12.96 -13.96 -10.30
N VAL A 53 13.92 -13.56 -9.48
CA VAL A 53 14.54 -14.43 -8.46
C VAL A 53 13.64 -14.45 -7.24
N SER A 54 13.17 -15.62 -6.83
CA SER A 54 12.32 -15.78 -5.65
C SER A 54 13.11 -15.67 -4.35
N GLY A 55 12.45 -15.19 -3.29
CA GLY A 55 12.99 -15.19 -1.92
C GLY A 55 13.98 -14.06 -1.61
N ILE A 56 14.30 -13.19 -2.57
CA ILE A 56 15.16 -12.03 -2.38
C ILE A 56 14.29 -10.78 -2.28
N VAL A 57 14.64 -9.88 -1.36
CA VAL A 57 13.96 -8.59 -1.17
C VAL A 57 15.00 -7.49 -1.10
N VAL A 58 14.71 -6.36 -1.75
CA VAL A 58 15.51 -5.13 -1.62
C VAL A 58 14.73 -4.11 -0.81
N ASP A 59 15.27 -3.76 0.35
CA ASP A 59 14.70 -2.75 1.23
C ASP A 59 15.36 -1.39 0.97
N ALA A 60 14.54 -0.34 0.98
CA ALA A 60 14.95 1.03 0.77
C ALA A 60 14.18 2.01 1.66
N GLU A 61 14.71 3.21 1.83
CA GLU A 61 14.08 4.32 2.52
C GLU A 61 13.88 5.50 1.57
N ILE A 62 12.73 6.16 1.64
CA ILE A 62 12.46 7.38 0.88
C ILE A 62 13.14 8.56 1.58
N LEU A 63 14.15 9.14 0.91
CA LEU A 63 14.85 10.31 1.44
C LEU A 63 14.12 11.60 1.14
N ASP A 64 13.67 11.78 -0.10
CA ASP A 64 12.97 12.99 -0.52
C ASP A 64 12.21 12.83 -1.84
N HIS A 65 11.37 13.81 -2.11
CA HIS A 65 10.48 13.90 -3.24
C HIS A 65 10.82 15.14 -4.07
N VAL A 66 11.63 14.93 -5.12
CA VAL A 66 12.23 16.03 -5.88
C VAL A 66 11.63 16.17 -7.28
N LYS A 67 11.84 17.34 -7.90
CA LYS A 67 11.56 17.57 -9.31
C LYS A 67 12.88 17.60 -10.08
N ALA A 68 12.95 16.86 -11.17
CA ALA A 68 14.09 16.86 -12.07
C ALA A 68 14.32 18.25 -12.69
N ASP A 69 15.44 18.38 -13.39
CA ASP A 69 15.77 19.57 -14.15
C ASP A 69 14.70 19.89 -15.20
N LYS A 70 14.56 21.19 -15.49
CA LYS A 70 13.55 21.66 -16.42
C LYS A 70 13.96 21.27 -17.84
N VAL A 71 13.20 20.36 -18.44
CA VAL A 71 13.30 20.05 -19.87
C VAL A 71 12.41 21.03 -20.63
N ILE A 72 12.98 21.73 -21.62
CA ILE A 72 12.24 22.68 -22.45
C ILE A 72 11.67 21.94 -23.64
N VAL A 73 10.34 21.83 -23.69
CA VAL A 73 9.60 21.30 -24.83
C VAL A 73 9.27 22.45 -25.77
N PHE A 74 10.10 22.63 -26.79
CA PHE A 74 9.90 23.63 -27.83
C PHE A 74 9.37 23.00 -29.12
N LYS A 75 8.22 23.46 -29.59
CA LYS A 75 7.59 23.01 -30.85
C LYS A 75 7.46 24.21 -31.78
N LYS A 76 7.96 24.12 -33.01
CA LYS A 76 7.87 25.19 -34.01
C LYS A 76 7.56 24.63 -35.40
N LYS A 77 6.66 25.28 -36.14
CA LYS A 77 6.44 25.01 -37.57
C LYS A 77 6.89 26.22 -38.40
N ARG A 78 7.81 26.00 -39.34
CA ARG A 78 8.38 27.06 -40.19
C ARG A 78 7.29 27.72 -41.05
N ARG A 79 7.32 29.05 -41.19
CA ARG A 79 6.39 29.87 -42.01
C ARG A 79 4.89 29.78 -41.63
N LYS A 80 4.55 29.17 -40.49
CA LYS A 80 3.16 29.03 -40.03
C LYS A 80 2.84 29.83 -38.77
N GLY A 81 3.77 30.64 -38.28
CA GLY A 81 3.63 31.39 -37.01
C GLY A 81 3.55 30.53 -35.75
N TYR A 82 3.32 29.21 -35.88
CA TYR A 82 3.24 28.29 -34.76
C TYR A 82 4.60 28.08 -34.09
N GLN A 83 4.70 28.55 -32.85
CA GLN A 83 5.77 28.27 -31.91
C GLN A 83 5.20 28.15 -30.50
N VAL A 84 5.57 27.09 -29.77
CA VAL A 84 5.13 26.82 -28.40
C VAL A 84 6.36 26.41 -27.59
N LYS A 85 6.55 27.02 -26.42
CA LYS A 85 7.66 26.72 -25.51
C LYS A 85 7.10 26.42 -24.12
N ASN A 86 7.07 25.15 -23.75
CA ASN A 86 6.63 24.71 -22.43
C ASN A 86 7.80 24.12 -21.65
N GLY A 87 7.79 24.25 -20.33
CA GLY A 87 8.73 23.55 -19.46
C GLY A 87 8.07 22.30 -18.89
N HIS A 88 8.80 21.19 -18.86
CA HIS A 88 8.45 19.99 -18.10
C HIS A 88 9.48 19.75 -17.01
N ARG A 89 9.02 19.33 -15.83
CA ARG A 89 9.88 18.84 -14.75
C ARG A 89 9.29 17.52 -14.27
N GLN A 90 10.04 16.44 -14.40
CA GLN A 90 9.59 15.13 -13.96
C GLN A 90 9.61 15.05 -12.43
N SER A 91 8.54 14.50 -11.85
CA SER A 91 8.52 14.22 -10.41
C SER A 91 9.25 12.90 -10.15
N LEU A 92 10.24 12.94 -9.27
CA LEU A 92 11.08 11.81 -8.90
C LEU A 92 11.02 11.58 -7.40
N THR A 93 11.50 10.42 -6.98
CA THR A 93 11.74 10.09 -5.58
C THR A 93 13.19 9.72 -5.42
N GLN A 94 13.86 10.34 -4.45
CA GLN A 94 15.17 9.94 -4.03
C GLN A 94 15.02 8.86 -2.96
N ILE A 95 15.61 7.71 -3.20
CA ILE A 95 15.64 6.62 -2.23
C ILE A 95 17.08 6.25 -1.88
N GLN A 96 17.25 5.67 -0.69
CA GLN A 96 18.48 5.03 -0.26
C GLN A 96 18.22 3.55 -0.03
N ILE A 97 19.06 2.69 -0.61
CA ILE A 97 18.95 1.25 -0.42
C ILE A 97 19.51 0.87 0.95
N THR A 98 18.69 0.27 1.81
CA THR A 98 19.10 -0.15 3.15
C THR A 98 19.76 -1.52 3.12
N GLY A 99 19.33 -2.41 2.22
CA GLY A 99 19.92 -3.74 2.14
C GLY A 99 19.26 -4.65 1.09
N ILE A 100 19.98 -5.71 0.76
CA ILE A 100 19.49 -6.81 -0.09
C ILE A 100 19.46 -8.05 0.81
N THR A 101 18.27 -8.57 1.07
CA THR A 101 18.04 -9.70 1.99
C THR A 101 17.53 -10.93 1.24
N GLY A 102 17.59 -12.10 1.86
CA GLY A 102 17.06 -13.35 1.29
C GLY A 102 18.09 -14.33 0.71
N PHE A 103 19.39 -14.07 0.85
CA PHE A 103 20.42 -15.07 0.59
C PHE A 103 20.49 -16.05 1.77
N GLU A 104 20.21 -17.33 1.56
CA GLU A 104 20.27 -18.37 2.60
C GLU A 104 21.64 -18.35 3.31
N GLY A 105 21.64 -18.03 4.62
CA GLY A 105 22.82 -18.15 5.49
C GLY A 105 23.29 -16.91 6.27
N ALA A 106 22.42 -16.00 6.74
CA ALA A 106 22.73 -15.06 7.84
C ALA A 106 21.44 -14.49 8.47
N PRO A 107 21.42 -14.19 9.77
CA PRO A 107 20.24 -14.30 10.60
C PRO A 107 19.20 -13.21 10.33
N LYS A 108 17.92 -13.61 10.37
CA LYS A 108 16.79 -12.70 10.59
C LYS A 108 17.06 -11.86 11.82
N LYS A 109 17.60 -10.64 11.64
CA LYS A 109 17.68 -9.66 12.72
C LYS A 109 16.27 -9.10 12.90
N ALA A 110 15.57 -9.70 13.86
CA ALA A 110 14.27 -9.30 14.33
C ALA A 110 14.27 -7.79 14.64
N ALA A 111 13.49 -7.03 13.88
CA ALA A 111 12.92 -5.81 14.39
C ALA A 111 12.00 -6.21 15.56
N LYS A 112 12.28 -5.64 16.74
CA LYS A 112 11.48 -5.81 17.96
C LYS A 112 9.99 -5.68 17.65
N LYS A 113 9.26 -6.76 17.90
CA LYS A 113 7.80 -6.78 18.05
C LYS A 113 7.53 -7.26 19.48
N GLU A 114 7.53 -6.32 20.41
CA GLU A 114 6.66 -6.36 21.60
C GLU A 114 5.29 -5.89 21.08
N THR A 115 4.12 -6.52 21.29
CA THR A 115 3.61 -7.31 22.41
C THR A 115 2.37 -8.10 21.94
N VAL A 116 2.15 -9.27 22.56
CA VAL A 116 0.92 -10.11 22.62
C VAL A 116 0.28 -10.54 21.29
N LYS A 117 0.45 -11.83 20.93
CA LYS A 117 -0.40 -12.53 19.96
C LYS A 117 -1.82 -12.71 20.56
N ALA A 118 -2.71 -11.77 20.29
CA ALA A 118 -4.03 -12.16 19.79
C ALA A 118 -3.84 -12.53 18.30
N GLU A 119 -4.57 -13.51 17.80
CA GLU A 119 -4.53 -13.88 16.37
C GLU A 119 -4.88 -12.64 15.52
N VAL A 120 -3.85 -12.00 14.94
CA VAL A 120 -4.05 -10.82 14.09
C VAL A 120 -4.51 -11.34 12.73
N LEU A 121 -5.83 -11.44 12.58
CA LEU A 121 -6.49 -11.47 11.27
C LEU A 121 -5.98 -10.29 10.44
N SER A 122 -5.73 -10.47 9.15
CA SER A 122 -5.26 -9.40 8.26
C SER A 122 -6.21 -8.20 8.31
N ASP A 123 -5.71 -6.98 8.13
CA ASP A 123 -6.53 -5.75 8.20
C ASP A 123 -7.79 -5.82 7.31
N ASN A 124 -7.68 -6.48 6.15
CA ASN A 124 -8.78 -6.73 5.21
C ASN A 124 -9.89 -7.67 5.74
N ALA A 125 -9.62 -8.48 6.76
CA ALA A 125 -10.59 -9.41 7.33
C ALA A 125 -11.49 -8.73 8.39
N THR A 126 -11.15 -7.52 8.81
CA THR A 126 -11.78 -6.80 9.93
C THR A 126 -12.53 -5.56 9.46
N VAL A 127 -13.61 -5.19 10.16
CA VAL A 127 -14.47 -4.06 9.77
C VAL A 127 -14.03 -2.77 10.46
N ASN A 128 -13.85 -1.70 9.68
CA ASN A 128 -13.57 -0.36 10.19
C ASN A 128 -14.84 0.52 10.24
N PHE A 129 -15.31 0.84 11.45
CA PHE A 129 -16.50 1.67 11.66
C PHE A 129 -16.27 3.19 11.47
N SER A 130 -15.05 3.65 11.19
CA SER A 130 -14.77 5.06 10.88
C SER A 130 -14.91 5.41 9.38
N GLU A 131 -14.97 4.40 8.51
CA GLU A 131 -14.99 4.58 7.06
C GLU A 131 -16.39 4.33 6.49
N ASP A 132 -16.96 5.36 5.85
CA ASP A 132 -18.30 5.28 5.23
C ASP A 132 -18.42 4.17 4.17
N HIS A 133 -17.33 3.85 3.47
CA HIS A 133 -17.32 2.80 2.44
C HIS A 133 -17.60 1.41 3.03
N GLU A 134 -17.00 1.09 4.17
CA GLU A 134 -17.16 -0.21 4.85
C GLU A 134 -18.59 -0.37 5.39
N LEU A 135 -19.15 0.69 6.01
CA LEU A 135 -20.54 0.69 6.47
C LEU A 135 -21.51 0.51 5.30
N ASN A 136 -21.26 1.19 4.18
CA ASN A 136 -22.08 1.08 2.98
C ASN A 136 -21.99 -0.31 2.32
N TYR A 137 -20.82 -0.97 2.40
CA TYR A 137 -20.63 -2.33 1.92
C TYR A 137 -21.54 -3.31 2.67
N HIS A 138 -21.51 -3.28 4.01
CA HIS A 138 -22.35 -4.15 4.84
C HIS A 138 -23.85 -3.89 4.66
N LEU A 139 -24.27 -2.63 4.60
CA LEU A 139 -25.67 -2.28 4.33
C LEU A 139 -26.10 -2.80 2.95
N LYS A 140 -25.29 -2.58 1.91
CA LYS A 140 -25.60 -3.05 0.55
C LYS A 140 -25.64 -4.57 0.46
N LYS A 141 -24.70 -5.27 1.11
CA LYS A 141 -24.64 -6.74 1.14
C LYS A 141 -25.91 -7.34 1.75
N ASN A 142 -26.49 -6.66 2.73
CA ASN A 142 -27.73 -7.07 3.41
C ASN A 142 -29.00 -6.44 2.79
N ASN A 143 -28.91 -5.87 1.59
CA ASN A 143 -30.03 -5.22 0.88
C ASN A 143 -30.71 -4.08 1.66
N LEU A 144 -29.94 -3.33 2.46
CA LEU A 144 -30.41 -2.17 3.22
C LEU A 144 -30.01 -0.85 2.54
N SER A 145 -30.78 0.21 2.79
CA SER A 145 -30.51 1.55 2.28
C SER A 145 -29.28 2.18 2.93
N GLN A 146 -28.48 2.92 2.16
CA GLN A 146 -27.26 3.60 2.60
C GLN A 146 -27.53 4.95 3.29
N SER A 147 -28.68 5.08 3.95
CA SER A 147 -29.09 6.30 4.66
C SER A 147 -28.18 6.58 5.87
N LYS A 148 -28.14 7.85 6.30
CA LYS A 148 -27.34 8.26 7.46
C LYS A 148 -27.77 7.54 8.75
N GLU A 149 -29.08 7.37 8.93
CA GLU A 149 -29.69 6.70 10.09
C GLU A 149 -29.31 5.21 10.15
N ASN A 150 -29.27 4.53 9.01
CA ASN A 150 -28.82 3.12 8.96
C ASN A 150 -27.32 2.98 9.27
N ARG A 151 -26.49 3.97 8.94
CA ARG A 151 -25.07 3.96 9.32
C ARG A 151 -24.88 4.17 10.82
N GLU A 152 -25.61 5.12 11.41
CA GLU A 152 -25.54 5.40 12.85
C GLU A 152 -26.03 4.21 13.69
N THR A 153 -27.10 3.55 13.25
CA THR A 153 -27.60 2.32 13.89
C THR A 153 -26.62 1.16 13.74
N LEU A 154 -25.98 1.00 12.58
CA LEU A 154 -24.93 -0.02 12.40
C LEU A 154 -23.70 0.22 13.30
N ILE A 155 -23.27 1.47 13.47
CA ILE A 155 -22.18 1.82 14.39
C ILE A 155 -22.56 1.47 15.84
N THR A 156 -23.80 1.78 16.23
CA THR A 156 -24.31 1.50 17.58
C THR A 156 -24.39 -0.01 17.83
N LEU A 157 -24.90 -0.76 16.85
CA LEU A 157 -24.94 -2.22 16.87
C LEU A 157 -23.54 -2.82 16.98
N GLY A 158 -22.58 -2.33 16.18
CA GLY A 158 -21.20 -2.78 16.21
C GLY A 158 -20.54 -2.56 17.57
N LYS A 159 -20.82 -1.43 18.24
CA LYS A 159 -20.35 -1.18 19.62
C LYS A 159 -20.94 -2.18 20.62
N ALA A 160 -22.22 -2.50 20.49
CA ALA A 160 -22.87 -3.47 21.38
C ALA A 160 -22.30 -4.88 21.21
N VAL A 161 -22.09 -5.33 19.97
CA VAL A 161 -21.54 -6.66 19.66
C VAL A 161 -20.09 -6.81 20.15
N LYS A 162 -19.29 -5.74 20.10
CA LYS A 162 -17.93 -5.75 20.69
C LYS A 162 -17.95 -6.02 22.19
N VAL A 163 -18.92 -5.47 22.90
CA VAL A 163 -19.10 -5.70 24.34
C VAL A 163 -19.59 -7.12 24.60
N GLU A 164 -20.52 -7.63 23.79
CA GLU A 164 -21.08 -8.99 23.93
C GLU A 164 -20.04 -10.10 23.67
N LEU A 165 -19.19 -9.92 22.66
CA LEU A 165 -18.18 -10.91 22.27
C LEU A 165 -16.83 -10.73 22.99
N GLU A 166 -16.70 -9.72 23.87
CA GLU A 166 -15.45 -9.33 24.52
C GLU A 166 -14.27 -9.11 23.54
N LYS A 167 -14.56 -8.66 22.32
CA LYS A 167 -13.58 -8.41 21.25
C LYS A 167 -13.40 -6.92 20.96
N THR A 168 -12.15 -6.51 20.72
CA THR A 168 -11.83 -5.13 20.33
C THR A 168 -12.13 -4.84 18.85
N VAL A 169 -12.05 -5.88 18.01
CA VAL A 169 -12.23 -5.81 16.55
C VAL A 169 -13.23 -6.89 16.13
N LEU A 170 -14.12 -6.54 15.19
CA LEU A 170 -15.12 -7.45 14.63
C LEU A 170 -14.71 -7.88 13.22
N THR A 171 -14.97 -9.13 12.89
CA THR A 171 -14.84 -9.63 11.51
C THR A 171 -16.06 -9.26 10.67
N HIS A 172 -15.92 -9.30 9.35
CA HIS A 172 -17.03 -9.02 8.43
C HIS A 172 -18.22 -9.96 8.66
N GLU A 173 -17.94 -11.23 8.96
CA GLU A 173 -18.96 -12.26 9.19
C GLU A 173 -19.76 -12.00 10.48
N GLU A 174 -19.09 -11.57 11.55
CA GLU A 174 -19.73 -11.22 12.82
C GLU A 174 -20.68 -10.02 12.67
N VAL A 175 -20.26 -9.01 11.89
CA VAL A 175 -21.07 -7.83 11.61
C VAL A 175 -22.28 -8.19 10.74
N ASP A 176 -22.10 -9.01 9.70
CA ASP A 176 -23.20 -9.46 8.86
C ASP A 176 -24.22 -10.29 9.65
N ALA A 177 -23.76 -11.21 10.51
CA ALA A 177 -24.64 -11.99 11.38
C ALA A 177 -25.45 -11.09 12.33
N ALA A 178 -24.83 -10.05 12.89
CA ALA A 178 -25.50 -9.08 13.75
C ALA A 178 -26.56 -8.26 13.00
N ILE A 179 -26.29 -7.86 11.75
CA ILE A 179 -27.26 -7.14 10.90
C ILE A 179 -28.47 -8.03 10.60
N VAL A 180 -28.24 -9.29 10.22
CA VAL A 180 -29.33 -10.23 9.92
C VAL A 180 -30.22 -10.45 11.14
N LYS A 181 -29.62 -10.57 12.35
CA LYS A 181 -30.36 -10.72 13.61
C LYS A 181 -31.24 -9.51 13.95
N ASN A 182 -30.86 -8.31 13.50
CA ASN A 182 -31.54 -7.04 13.82
C ASN A 182 -32.19 -6.38 12.61
N ILE A 183 -32.46 -7.15 11.55
CA ILE A 183 -32.90 -6.60 10.25
C ILE A 183 -34.21 -5.81 10.34
N ASP A 184 -35.09 -6.17 11.27
CA ASP A 184 -36.38 -5.48 11.47
C ASP A 184 -36.19 -4.04 12.00
N GLN A 185 -35.14 -3.79 12.79
CA GLN A 185 -34.79 -2.45 13.26
C GLN A 185 -34.37 -1.55 12.09
N PHE A 186 -33.56 -2.08 11.17
CA PHE A 186 -33.14 -1.36 9.96
C PHE A 186 -34.30 -1.12 8.99
N LYS A 187 -35.24 -2.07 8.87
CA LYS A 187 -36.43 -1.90 8.03
C LYS A 187 -37.40 -0.86 8.59
N ALA A 188 -37.53 -0.77 9.92
CA ALA A 188 -38.37 0.22 10.58
C ALA A 188 -37.91 1.67 10.36
N LEU A 189 -36.60 1.90 10.20
CA LEU A 189 -36.02 3.21 9.93
C LEU A 189 -36.21 3.70 8.49
N ASN A 190 -36.47 2.77 7.55
CA ASN A 190 -36.68 3.10 6.14
C ASN A 190 -38.17 3.22 5.77
N LYS A 191 -39.06 3.27 6.77
CA LYS A 191 -40.51 3.39 6.61
C LYS A 191 -40.98 4.80 6.94
#